data_AF-A0AAW9HY51-F1
#
_entry.id   AF-A0AAW9HY51-F1
#
_cell.length_a   1.000
_cell.length_b   1.000
_cell.length_c   1.000
_cell.angle_alpha   90.00
_cell.angle_beta   90.00
_cell.angle_gamma   90.00
#
_symmetry.space_group_name_H-M   'P 1'
#
loop_
_entity.id
_entity.type
_entity.pdbx_description
1 polymer ?
#
loop_
_entity_poly.entity_id
_entity_poly.type
_entity_poly.pdbx_seq_one_letter_code
_entity_poly.pdbx_strand_id
1 'polypeptide(L)'
;IDDKGIILKGMCLSGVTVLARFKEFNDLNGIDIATITKDHIKSYSKQVQKSILDASSNYITITSGGSIEDPKSPFEKVAGSIQKVATQK
;
A
#
# COMPACT_ATOMS: atom_id res chain seq x y z
N ILE A 1 -9.84 -5.33 9.56
CA ILE A 1 -11.03 -5.38 8.68
C ILE A 1 -11.89 -6.55 9.12
N ASP A 2 -13.21 -6.46 9.00
CA ASP A 2 -14.10 -7.58 9.23
C ASP A 2 -14.26 -8.47 7.98
N ASP A 3 -15.11 -9.50 8.07
CA ASP A 3 -15.38 -10.45 6.99
C ASP A 3 -16.08 -9.81 5.77
N LYS A 4 -16.59 -8.59 5.92
CA LYS A 4 -17.25 -7.83 4.85
C LYS A 4 -16.34 -6.76 4.25
N GLY A 5 -15.08 -6.68 4.66
CA GLY A 5 -14.13 -5.67 4.18
C GLY A 5 -14.26 -4.31 4.88
N ILE A 6 -15.04 -4.22 5.96
CA ILE A 6 -15.22 -2.96 6.68
C ILE A 6 -14.01 -2.69 7.58
N ILE A 7 -13.51 -1.46 7.53
CA ILE A 7 -12.39 -1.01 8.35
C ILE A 7 -12.88 -0.81 9.79
N LEU A 8 -12.33 -1.61 10.71
CA LEU A 8 -12.66 -1.52 12.14
C LEU A 8 -11.79 -0.50 12.88
N LYS A 9 -10.52 -0.39 12.47
CA LYS A 9 -9.51 0.44 13.13
C LYS A 9 -8.32 0.68 12.20
N GLY A 10 -7.81 1.90 12.17
CA GLY A 10 -6.56 2.27 11.50
C GLY A 10 -5.42 2.50 12.49
N MET A 11 -4.22 2.03 12.14
CA MET A 11 -2.98 2.22 12.91
C MET A 11 -1.85 2.64 11.97
N CYS A 12 -1.15 3.72 12.30
CA CYS A 12 -0.01 4.22 11.53
C CYS A 12 1.24 4.20 12.41
N LEU A 13 2.35 3.68 11.88
CA LEU A 13 3.64 3.77 12.54
C LEU A 13 4.21 5.18 12.34
N SER A 14 4.40 5.91 13.44
CA SER A 14 4.85 7.30 13.45
C SER A 14 6.00 7.50 14.43
N GLY A 15 7.07 8.15 13.95
CA GLY A 15 8.27 8.46 14.72
C GLY A 15 9.54 8.01 13.98
N VAL A 16 10.68 8.20 14.61
CA VAL A 16 12.00 7.89 14.03
C VAL A 16 12.64 6.74 14.79
N THR A 17 13.04 5.69 14.07
CA THR A 17 13.79 4.52 14.58
C THR A 17 13.23 3.99 15.91
N VAL A 18 13.99 4.09 17.00
CA VAL A 18 13.62 3.57 18.32
C VAL A 18 12.49 4.34 19.01
N LEU A 19 12.15 5.53 18.51
CA LEU A 19 11.04 6.36 19.01
C LEU A 19 9.76 6.16 18.18
N ALA A 20 9.77 5.27 17.19
CA ALA A 20 8.58 4.95 16.40
C ALA A 20 7.53 4.24 17.26
N ARG A 21 6.28 4.67 17.12
CA ARG A 21 5.12 4.11 17.84
C ARG A 21 3.92 4.03 16.93
N PHE A 22 3.04 3.07 17.20
CA PHE A 22 1.74 3.02 16.57
C PHE A 22 0.86 4.15 17.11
N LYS A 23 0.30 4.93 16.19
CA LYS A 23 -0.73 5.91 16.47
C LYS A 23 -2.01 5.46 15.79
N GLU A 24 -3.10 5.50 16.54
CA GLU A 24 -4.43 5.24 16.00
C GLU A 24 -4.83 6.37 15.04
N PHE A 25 -5.45 5.99 13.93
CA PHE A 25 -6.22 6.91 13.10
C PHE A 25 -7.54 6.22 12.77
N ASN A 26 -8.64 6.87 13.12
CA ASN A 26 -9.97 6.26 13.05
C ASN A 26 -10.83 6.89 11.95
N ASP A 27 -10.25 7.78 11.13
CA ASP A 27 -10.98 8.54 10.12
C ASP A 27 -11.50 7.66 8.96
N LEU A 28 -10.98 6.43 8.86
CA LEU A 28 -11.44 5.44 7.87
C LEU A 28 -12.36 4.36 8.45
N ASN A 29 -12.65 4.40 9.76
CA ASN A 29 -13.45 3.35 10.39
C ASN A 29 -14.89 3.37 9.84
N GLY A 30 -15.45 2.18 9.61
CA GLY A 30 -16.78 2.00 9.01
C GLY A 30 -16.83 2.14 7.49
N ILE A 31 -15.74 2.54 6.84
CA ILE A 31 -15.64 2.57 5.38
C ILE A 31 -15.25 1.19 4.86
N ASP A 32 -15.83 0.79 3.73
CA ASP A 32 -15.41 -0.41 2.99
C ASP A 32 -14.05 -0.16 2.33
N ILE A 33 -13.07 -1.02 2.62
CA ILE A 33 -11.71 -0.94 2.07
C ILE A 33 -11.68 -0.92 0.54
N ALA A 34 -12.64 -1.54 -0.15
CA ALA A 34 -12.72 -1.56 -1.61
C ALA A 34 -13.17 -0.22 -2.22
N THR A 35 -13.76 0.66 -1.39
CA THR A 35 -14.32 1.96 -1.80
C THR A 35 -13.44 3.15 -1.47
N ILE A 36 -12.25 2.93 -0.90
CA ILE A 36 -11.36 4.03 -0.51
C ILE A 36 -10.94 4.84 -1.74
N THR A 37 -11.29 6.13 -1.71
CA THR A 37 -10.87 7.12 -2.70
C THR A 37 -9.88 8.12 -2.10
N LYS A 38 -9.25 8.93 -2.97
CA LYS A 38 -8.31 9.98 -2.56
C LYS A 38 -8.94 10.97 -1.60
N ASP A 39 -10.23 11.28 -1.73
CA ASP A 39 -10.95 12.23 -0.87
C ASP A 39 -10.96 11.80 0.60
N HIS A 40 -11.14 10.52 0.89
CA HIS A 40 -11.14 9.99 2.27
C HIS A 40 -9.78 10.12 2.96
N ILE A 41 -8.70 10.21 2.19
CA ILE A 41 -7.31 10.15 2.70
C ILE A 41 -6.54 11.46 2.52
N LYS A 42 -7.19 12.54 2.06
CA LYS A 42 -6.53 13.84 1.78
C LYS A 42 -5.79 14.43 2.98
N SER A 43 -6.24 14.13 4.20
CA SER A 43 -5.63 14.61 5.44
C SER A 43 -4.27 13.95 5.76
N TYR A 44 -3.95 12.81 5.16
CA TYR A 44 -2.70 12.09 5.42
C TYR A 44 -1.53 12.56 4.55
N SER A 45 -0.30 12.21 4.93
CA SER A 45 0.88 12.48 4.10
C SER A 45 0.81 11.70 2.77
N LYS A 46 1.47 12.19 1.73
CA LYS A 46 1.46 11.56 0.40
C LYS A 46 1.92 10.09 0.42
N GLN A 47 2.88 9.76 1.29
CA GLN A 47 3.36 8.39 1.46
C GLN A 47 2.27 7.50 2.05
N VAL A 48 1.61 7.94 3.12
CA VAL A 48 0.51 7.19 3.75
C VAL A 48 -0.66 7.05 2.79
N GLN A 49 -1.02 8.11 2.05
CA GLN A 49 -2.05 8.06 1.03
C GLN A 49 -1.76 6.97 -0.02
N LYS A 50 -0.52 6.93 -0.52
CA LYS A 50 -0.09 5.92 -1.49
C LYS A 50 -0.21 4.51 -0.91
N SER A 51 0.26 4.30 0.32
CA SER A 51 0.19 2.99 0.98
C SER A 51 -1.24 2.53 1.21
N ILE A 52 -2.16 3.43 1.57
CA ILE A 52 -3.58 3.08 1.77
C ILE A 52 -4.23 2.68 0.43
N LEU A 53 -4.00 3.45 -0.64
CA LEU A 53 -4.54 3.12 -1.97
C LEU A 53 -3.98 1.81 -2.52
N ASP A 54 -2.69 1.56 -2.33
CA ASP A 54 -2.04 0.32 -2.73
C ASP A 54 -2.63 -0.88 -1.97
N ALA A 55 -2.80 -0.75 -0.64
CA ALA A 55 -3.44 -1.77 0.17
C ALA A 55 -4.90 -2.05 -0.25
N SER A 56 -5.68 -1.01 -0.57
CA SER A 56 -7.04 -1.15 -1.09
C SER A 56 -7.06 -1.90 -2.43
N SER A 57 -6.20 -1.53 -3.37
CA SER A 57 -6.06 -2.21 -4.67
C SER A 57 -5.65 -3.67 -4.51
N ASN A 58 -4.71 -3.95 -3.60
CA ASN A 58 -4.25 -5.31 -3.31
C ASN A 58 -5.37 -6.16 -2.70
N TYR A 59 -6.14 -5.60 -1.78
CA TYR A 59 -7.30 -6.28 -1.21
C TYR A 59 -8.32 -6.67 -2.30
N ILE A 60 -8.68 -5.73 -3.19
CA ILE A 60 -9.60 -6.00 -4.30
C ILE A 60 -9.04 -7.10 -5.20
N THR A 61 -7.75 -7.03 -5.52
CA THR A 61 -7.08 -8.00 -6.41
C THR A 61 -7.08 -9.41 -5.82
N ILE A 62 -6.66 -9.58 -4.56
CA ILE A 62 -6.67 -10.89 -3.88
C ILE A 62 -8.08 -11.43 -3.77
N THR A 63 -9.02 -10.59 -3.34
CA THR A 63 -10.41 -11.02 -3.08
C THR A 63 -11.14 -11.39 -4.38
N SER A 64 -10.71 -10.82 -5.51
CA SER A 64 -11.22 -11.17 -6.86
C SER A 64 -10.56 -12.44 -7.44
N GLY A 65 -9.67 -13.11 -6.70
CA GLY A 65 -8.92 -14.29 -7.15
C GLY A 65 -7.68 -13.97 -7.99
N GLY A 66 -7.25 -12.71 -8.03
CA GLY A 66 -6.01 -12.29 -8.67
C GLY A 66 -4.78 -12.53 -7.79
N SER A 67 -3.59 -12.42 -8.39
CA SER A 67 -2.31 -12.45 -7.69
C SER A 67 -1.64 -11.09 -7.75
N ILE A 68 -1.00 -10.68 -6.66
CA ILE A 68 -0.13 -9.50 -6.64
C ILE A 68 1.26 -9.96 -7.06
N GLU A 69 1.86 -9.30 -8.04
CA GLU A 69 3.24 -9.58 -8.44
C GLU A 69 4.21 -9.06 -7.38
N ASP A 70 5.20 -9.88 -7.01
CA ASP A 70 6.23 -9.44 -6.08
C ASP A 70 7.01 -8.26 -6.66
N PRO A 71 7.23 -7.18 -5.88
CA PRO A 71 7.98 -6.04 -6.36
C PRO A 71 9.41 -6.50 -6.70
N LYS A 72 9.79 -6.39 -7.98
CA LYS A 72 11.14 -6.72 -8.46
C LYS A 72 12.20 -6.09 -7.56
N SER A 73 13.14 -6.91 -7.11
CA SER A 73 14.23 -6.52 -6.23
C SER A 73 15.03 -5.36 -6.85
N PRO A 74 15.55 -4.41 -6.05
CA PRO A 74 16.44 -3.37 -6.56
C PRO A 74 17.62 -3.94 -7.39
N PHE A 75 18.14 -5.12 -7.00
CA PHE A 75 19.18 -5.81 -7.74
C PHE A 75 18.70 -6.33 -9.11
N GLU A 76 17.48 -6.87 -9.19
CA GLU A 76 16.89 -7.34 -10.44
C GLU A 76 16.61 -6.19 -11.41
N LYS A 77 16.22 -5.02 -10.90
CA LYS A 77 16.03 -3.81 -11.72
C LYS A 77 17.32 -3.32 -12.36
N VAL A 78 18.44 -3.38 -11.62
CA VAL A 78 19.77 -3.02 -12.12
C VAL A 78 20.25 -4.05 -13.15
N ALA A 79 20.10 -5.34 -12.86
CA ALA A 79 20.45 -6.42 -13.78
C ALA A 79 19.71 -6.31 -15.13
N GLY A 80 18.39 -6.05 -15.10
CA GLY A 80 17.58 -5.88 -16.30
C GLY A 80 17.97 -4.65 -17.15
N SER A 81 18.51 -3.61 -16.52
CA SER A 81 18.98 -2.40 -17.22
C SER A 81 20.28 -2.66 -17.98
N ILE A 82 21.19 -3.45 -17.40
CA ILE A 82 22.46 -3.85 -18.05
C ILE A 82 22.20 -4.78 -19.24
N GLN A 83 21.26 -5.72 -19.12
CA GLN A 83 20.87 -6.59 -20.23
C GLN A 83 20.29 -5.80 -21.41
N LYS A 84 19.42 -4.82 -21.16
CA LYS A 84 18.86 -3.96 -22.24
C LYS A 84 19.91 -3.19 -23.02
N VAL A 85 21.00 -2.76 -22.38
CA VAL A 85 22.10 -2.04 -23.04
C VAL A 85 22.99 -3.00 -23.83
N ALA A 86 23.15 -4.25 -23.38
CA ALA A 86 23.96 -5.25 -24.08
C ALA A 86 23.28 -5.80 -25.35
N THR A 87 21.95 -5.82 -25.41
CA THR A 87 21.17 -6.30 -26.58
C THR A 87 20.94 -5.22 -27.64
N GLN A 88 21.43 -3.99 -27.42
CA GLN A 88 21.28 -2.87 -28.36
C GLN A 88 22.56 -2.59 -29.18
N LYS A 89 23.47 -3.58 -29.27
CA LYS A 89 24.66 -3.55 -30.13
C LYS A 89 24.61 -4.61 -31.22
#